data_AF-A0A2X4TQ59-F1
#
_entry.id   AF-A0A2X4TQ59-F1
#
_cell.length_a   1.000
_cell.length_b   1.000
_cell.length_c   1.000
_cell.angle_alpha   90.00
_cell.angle_beta   90.00
_cell.angle_gamma   90.00
#
_symmetry.space_group_name_H-M   'P 1'
#
loop_
_entity.id
_entity.type
_entity.pdbx_description
1 polymer ?
#
loop_
_entity_poly.entity_id
_entity_poly.type
_entity_poly.pdbx_seq_one_letter_code
_entity_poly.pdbx_strand_id
1 'polypeptide(L)'
;MASDITVDKGRVAEAKTSSLIDNVDAYQDTEVRKVISRKDLWKCAIRGLFMEGNFNFERMQGGGFAYSIIPALQKIHGNNRADLAKSLKNHLQFFNASPKLFTFLLGTAVAMEENKEKPSTINVMKVAGMGPTGGIGDAIDHMTLMPLTLALGRLLRLKGRSRDPLCSLFCIRLSIFWSISV
;
A
#
# COMPACT_ATOMS: atom_id res chain seq x y z
N MET A 1 -19.33 -58.89 -29.74
CA MET A 1 -19.47 -58.05 -28.53
C MET A 1 -18.08 -57.70 -28.02
N ALA A 2 -17.54 -56.58 -28.48
CA ALA A 2 -16.52 -55.76 -27.83
C ALA A 2 -16.30 -54.57 -28.76
N SER A 3 -16.80 -53.42 -28.32
CA SER A 3 -16.91 -52.16 -29.05
C SER A 3 -15.56 -51.48 -29.25
N ASP A 4 -15.31 -51.01 -30.47
CA ASP A 4 -14.30 -50.02 -30.79
C ASP A 4 -14.61 -48.71 -30.05
N ILE A 5 -13.88 -48.46 -28.96
CA ILE A 5 -13.86 -47.17 -28.29
C ILE A 5 -12.84 -46.32 -29.03
N THR A 6 -13.31 -45.62 -30.04
CA THR A 6 -12.60 -44.50 -30.65
C THR A 6 -12.36 -43.43 -29.58
N VAL A 7 -11.11 -43.24 -29.18
CA VAL A 7 -10.68 -42.15 -28.31
C VAL A 7 -10.80 -40.84 -29.09
N ASP A 8 -11.96 -40.21 -29.00
CA ASP A 8 -12.18 -38.82 -29.38
C ASP A 8 -11.36 -37.93 -28.44
N LYS A 9 -10.16 -37.54 -28.87
CA LYS A 9 -9.40 -36.43 -28.26
C LYS A 9 -10.09 -35.13 -28.66
N GLY A 10 -11.28 -34.92 -28.11
CA GLY A 10 -11.96 -33.65 -28.06
C GLY A 10 -11.04 -32.63 -27.38
N ARG A 11 -10.71 -31.58 -28.12
CA ARG A 11 -10.07 -30.35 -27.66
C ARG A 11 -10.71 -29.90 -26.34
N VAL A 12 -10.02 -30.15 -25.22
CA VAL A 12 -10.27 -29.43 -23.97
C VAL A 12 -9.73 -28.02 -24.19
N ALA A 13 -10.50 -27.21 -24.93
CA ALA A 13 -10.37 -25.78 -24.83
C ALA A 13 -10.77 -25.44 -23.40
N GLU A 14 -9.81 -24.99 -22.59
CA GLU A 14 -10.08 -24.28 -21.35
C GLU A 14 -10.98 -23.08 -21.68
N ALA A 15 -12.30 -23.31 -21.59
CA ALA A 15 -13.28 -22.26 -21.59
C ALA A 15 -13.07 -21.49 -20.29
N LYS A 16 -12.24 -20.44 -20.37
CA LYS A 16 -12.08 -19.41 -19.34
C LYS A 16 -13.48 -19.01 -18.91
N THR A 17 -13.89 -19.47 -17.73
CA THR A 17 -15.19 -19.16 -17.14
C THR A 17 -15.15 -17.69 -16.76
N SER A 18 -15.35 -16.81 -17.75
CA SER A 18 -15.51 -15.38 -17.54
C SER A 18 -16.85 -15.23 -16.85
N SER A 19 -16.84 -15.31 -15.53
CA SER A 19 -18.02 -15.14 -14.71
C SER A 19 -18.57 -13.73 -14.95
N LEU A 20 -19.89 -13.55 -14.99
CA LEU A 20 -20.53 -12.24 -15.16
C LEU A 20 -20.11 -11.23 -14.05
N ILE A 21 -19.50 -11.75 -12.98
CA ILE A 21 -18.97 -11.05 -11.82
C ILE A 21 -17.63 -10.35 -12.14
N ASP A 22 -16.83 -10.92 -13.06
CA ASP A 22 -15.50 -10.39 -13.41
C ASP A 22 -15.56 -9.03 -14.11
N ASN A 23 -16.65 -8.72 -14.81
CA ASN A 23 -16.84 -7.45 -15.51
C ASN A 23 -17.32 -6.32 -14.59
N VAL A 24 -17.84 -6.62 -13.40
CA VAL A 24 -18.28 -5.59 -12.45
C VAL A 24 -17.09 -4.92 -11.77
N ASP A 25 -15.97 -5.64 -11.63
CA ASP A 25 -14.77 -5.15 -10.93
C ASP A 25 -13.77 -4.47 -11.86
N ALA A 26 -13.74 -4.76 -13.16
CA ALA A 26 -12.77 -4.14 -14.09
C ALA A 26 -12.95 -2.61 -14.23
N TYR A 27 -11.85 -1.90 -14.55
CA TYR A 27 -11.90 -0.50 -14.95
C TYR A 27 -12.48 -0.36 -16.35
N GLN A 28 -13.18 0.76 -16.63
CA GLN A 28 -13.69 1.02 -17.98
C GLN A 28 -12.56 1.39 -18.94
N ASP A 29 -11.56 2.14 -18.48
CA ASP A 29 -10.33 2.41 -19.22
C ASP A 29 -9.26 1.36 -18.89
N THR A 30 -8.98 0.48 -19.85
CA THR A 30 -7.97 -0.59 -19.77
C THR A 30 -6.62 -0.16 -20.36
N GLU A 31 -6.47 1.08 -20.85
CA GLU A 31 -5.19 1.52 -21.39
C GLU A 31 -4.14 1.67 -20.29
N VAL A 32 -3.11 0.83 -20.36
CA VAL A 32 -1.94 0.90 -19.48
C VAL A 32 -1.09 2.10 -19.89
N ARG A 33 -1.08 3.14 -19.06
CA ARG A 33 -0.19 4.28 -19.22
C ARG A 33 0.71 4.40 -17.99
N LYS A 34 2.02 4.38 -18.23
CA LYS A 34 3.02 4.69 -17.21
C LYS A 34 3.14 6.20 -17.05
N VAL A 35 2.25 6.79 -16.25
CA VAL A 35 2.14 8.24 -16.06
C VAL A 35 2.82 8.70 -14.77
N ILE A 36 3.12 7.77 -13.85
CA ILE A 36 3.65 8.13 -12.53
C ILE A 36 5.14 8.45 -12.60
N SER A 37 5.49 9.66 -12.16
CA SER A 37 6.87 10.10 -11.98
C SER A 37 7.35 9.84 -10.56
N ARG A 38 8.67 9.72 -10.37
CA ARG A 38 9.30 9.66 -9.03
C ARG A 38 8.87 10.82 -8.13
N LYS A 39 8.64 12.01 -8.70
CA LYS A 39 8.15 13.18 -7.95
C LYS A 39 6.74 12.97 -7.39
N ASP A 40 5.90 12.19 -8.07
CA ASP A 40 4.54 11.91 -7.61
C ASP A 40 4.55 10.86 -6.51
N LEU A 41 5.41 9.85 -6.60
CA LEU A 41 5.63 8.90 -5.51
C LEU A 41 6.11 9.61 -4.23
N TRP A 42 7.04 10.56 -4.34
CA TRP A 42 7.45 11.39 -3.21
C TRP A 42 6.31 12.24 -2.64
N LYS A 43 5.44 12.79 -3.49
CA LYS A 43 4.23 13.50 -3.01
C LYS A 43 3.28 12.55 -2.27
N CYS A 44 3.07 11.33 -2.78
CA CYS A 44 2.24 10.33 -2.13
C CYS A 44 2.83 9.92 -0.77
N ALA A 45 4.13 9.69 -0.71
CA ALA A 45 4.84 9.30 0.51
C ALA A 45 4.81 10.42 1.57
N ILE A 46 5.03 11.68 1.19
CA ILE A 46 4.92 12.84 2.10
C ILE A 46 3.49 12.98 2.63
N ARG A 47 2.46 12.83 1.78
CA ARG A 47 1.06 12.88 2.21
C ARG A 47 0.72 11.73 3.14
N GLY A 48 1.32 10.57 2.92
CA GLY A 48 1.17 9.39 3.76
C GLY A 48 1.77 9.51 5.16
N LEU A 49 2.68 10.46 5.41
CA LEU A 49 3.14 10.76 6.78
C LEU A 49 2.00 11.23 7.69
N PHE A 50 0.95 11.81 7.12
CA PHE A 50 -0.25 12.24 7.83
C PHE A 50 -1.31 11.14 7.91
N MET A 51 -0.98 9.89 7.53
CA MET A 51 -1.92 8.78 7.50
C MET A 51 -2.52 8.48 8.88
N GLU A 52 -1.69 8.54 9.93
CA GLU A 52 -2.12 8.36 11.33
C GLU A 52 -3.04 9.49 11.82
N GLY A 53 -3.04 10.65 11.16
CA GLY A 53 -3.89 11.77 11.52
C GLY A 53 -5.39 11.52 11.27
N ASN A 54 -5.72 10.52 10.46
CA ASN A 54 -7.10 10.16 10.12
C ASN A 54 -7.44 8.72 10.56
N PHE A 55 -6.97 8.33 11.74
CA PHE A 55 -7.28 7.03 12.31
C PHE A 55 -8.75 6.98 12.75
N ASN A 56 -9.50 5.98 12.25
CA ASN A 56 -10.90 5.78 12.59
C ASN A 56 -11.14 4.35 13.08
N PHE A 57 -12.01 4.13 14.07
CA PHE A 57 -12.29 2.78 14.58
C PHE A 57 -12.97 1.85 13.55
N GLU A 58 -13.68 2.41 12.56
CA GLU A 58 -14.34 1.62 11.52
C GLU A 58 -13.36 1.11 10.44
N ARG A 59 -12.32 1.90 10.12
CA ARG A 59 -11.44 1.65 8.95
C ARG A 59 -9.94 1.79 9.21
N MET A 60 -9.57 2.04 10.47
CA MET A 60 -8.23 2.30 10.97
C MET A 60 -7.51 3.36 10.13
N GLN A 61 -6.46 3.01 9.40
CA GLN A 61 -5.66 3.93 8.58
C GLN A 61 -6.16 4.04 7.13
N GLY A 62 -7.24 3.35 6.75
CA GLY A 62 -7.76 3.33 5.37
C GLY A 62 -8.06 4.72 4.80
N GLY A 63 -8.55 5.64 5.63
CA GLY A 63 -8.78 7.04 5.23
C GLY A 63 -7.48 7.80 4.90
N GLY A 64 -6.43 7.57 5.68
CA GLY A 64 -5.11 8.16 5.42
C GLY A 64 -4.42 7.54 4.20
N PHE A 65 -4.58 6.23 3.99
CA PHE A 65 -4.09 5.55 2.79
C PHE A 65 -4.76 6.10 1.52
N ALA A 66 -6.09 6.23 1.53
CA ALA A 66 -6.84 6.83 0.43
C ALA A 66 -6.37 8.27 0.16
N TYR A 67 -6.13 9.09 1.19
CA TYR A 67 -5.61 10.44 1.02
C TYR A 67 -4.22 10.50 0.35
N SER A 68 -3.34 9.56 0.72
CA SER A 68 -1.97 9.51 0.21
C SER A 68 -1.90 9.17 -1.28
N ILE A 69 -2.81 8.33 -1.78
CA ILE A 69 -2.78 7.82 -3.16
C ILE A 69 -3.54 8.71 -4.17
N ILE A 70 -4.40 9.63 -3.71
CA ILE A 70 -5.16 10.58 -4.56
C ILE A 70 -4.34 11.19 -5.71
N PRO A 71 -3.16 11.79 -5.50
CA PRO A 71 -2.42 12.43 -6.59
C PRO A 71 -1.92 11.44 -7.66
N ALA A 72 -1.68 10.17 -7.30
CA ALA A 72 -1.37 9.13 -8.26
C ALA A 72 -2.63 8.70 -9.02
N LEU A 73 -3.74 8.46 -8.32
CA LEU A 73 -5.00 8.06 -8.96
C LEU A 73 -5.54 9.12 -9.91
N GLN A 74 -5.41 10.41 -9.58
CA GLN A 74 -5.80 11.50 -10.48
C GLN A 74 -5.00 11.52 -11.79
N LYS A 75 -3.76 11.01 -11.79
CA LYS A 75 -2.96 10.89 -13.02
C LYS A 75 -3.28 9.64 -13.82
N ILE A 76 -3.60 8.53 -13.15
CA ILE A 76 -3.89 7.24 -13.77
C ILE A 76 -5.32 7.20 -14.34
N HIS A 77 -6.29 7.75 -13.60
CA HIS A 77 -7.72 7.70 -13.92
C HIS A 77 -8.32 9.09 -14.21
N GLY A 78 -7.50 10.12 -14.41
CA GLY A 78 -7.94 11.52 -14.56
C GLY A 78 -8.94 11.76 -15.70
N ASN A 79 -8.92 10.90 -16.73
CA ASN A 79 -9.80 10.98 -17.88
C ASN A 79 -11.18 10.35 -17.62
N ASN A 80 -11.32 9.49 -16.61
CA ASN A 80 -12.57 8.82 -16.28
C ASN A 80 -12.93 8.97 -14.79
N ARG A 81 -13.92 9.82 -14.51
CA ARG A 81 -14.39 10.05 -13.13
C ARG A 81 -15.02 8.81 -12.50
N ALA A 82 -15.61 7.91 -13.28
CA ALA A 82 -16.21 6.68 -12.75
C ALA A 82 -15.12 5.72 -12.23
N ASP A 83 -14.04 5.55 -12.99
CA ASP A 83 -12.90 4.72 -12.61
C ASP A 83 -12.16 5.31 -11.39
N LEU A 84 -11.99 6.63 -11.35
CA LEU A 84 -11.40 7.33 -10.20
C LEU A 84 -12.22 7.10 -8.91
N ALA A 85 -13.55 7.26 -8.99
CA ALA A 85 -14.43 7.04 -7.84
C ALA A 85 -14.39 5.57 -7.37
N LYS A 86 -14.33 4.62 -8.31
CA LYS A 86 -14.22 3.19 -8.01
C LYS A 86 -12.91 2.84 -7.32
N SER A 87 -11.78 3.32 -7.84
CA SER A 87 -10.46 3.12 -7.24
C SER A 87 -10.40 3.74 -5.83
N LEU A 88 -10.89 4.97 -5.65
CA LEU A 88 -10.95 5.62 -4.34
C LEU A 88 -11.78 4.83 -3.33
N LYS A 89 -12.95 4.31 -3.74
CA LYS A 89 -13.79 3.47 -2.87
C LYS A 89 -13.08 2.19 -2.45
N ASN A 90 -12.30 1.59 -3.34
CA ASN A 90 -11.49 0.41 -3.04
C ASN A 90 -10.36 0.75 -2.05
N HIS A 91 -9.67 1.88 -2.24
CA HIS A 91 -8.58 2.27 -1.35
C HIS A 91 -9.02 2.75 0.03
N LEU A 92 -10.30 3.14 0.17
CA LEU A 92 -10.94 3.52 1.43
C LEU A 92 -11.34 2.31 2.30
N GLN A 93 -11.13 1.08 1.83
CA GLN A 93 -11.37 -0.11 2.63
C GLN A 93 -10.43 -0.20 3.84
N PHE A 94 -10.77 -1.08 4.77
CA PHE A 94 -10.02 -1.29 6.01
C PHE A 94 -8.55 -1.54 5.72
N PHE A 95 -7.69 -0.77 6.36
CA PHE A 95 -6.24 -0.88 6.22
C PHE A 95 -5.58 -0.53 7.56
N ASN A 96 -4.69 -1.41 8.00
CA ASN A 96 -3.87 -1.21 9.18
C ASN A 96 -2.50 -1.86 8.92
N ALA A 97 -1.47 -1.03 8.84
CA ALA A 97 -0.09 -1.44 8.72
C ALA A 97 0.81 -0.48 9.49
N SER A 98 2.05 -0.89 9.74
CA SER A 98 3.01 -0.01 10.40
C SER A 98 3.25 1.26 9.55
N PRO A 99 3.19 2.47 10.13
CA PRO A 99 3.34 3.75 9.44
C PRO A 99 4.68 3.97 8.75
N LYS A 100 5.64 3.08 8.97
CA LYS A 100 6.96 3.13 8.33
C LYS A 100 7.05 2.23 7.10
N LEU A 101 6.30 1.13 7.07
CA LEU A 101 6.29 0.19 5.95
C LEU A 101 5.12 0.42 4.98
N PHE A 102 4.25 1.39 5.25
CA PHE A 102 3.13 1.70 4.37
C PHE A 102 3.56 2.21 2.98
N THR A 103 4.74 2.84 2.86
CA THR A 103 5.26 3.37 1.58
C THR A 103 5.49 2.26 0.56
N PHE A 104 5.91 1.07 1.03
CA PHE A 104 6.06 -0.11 0.19
C PHE A 104 4.69 -0.56 -0.38
N LEU A 105 3.67 -0.72 0.47
CA LEU A 105 2.33 -1.09 0.02
C LEU A 105 1.71 -0.03 -0.89
N LEU A 106 1.95 1.24 -0.59
CA LEU A 106 1.50 2.36 -1.42
C LEU A 106 2.15 2.30 -2.81
N GLY A 107 3.45 2.06 -2.89
CA GLY A 107 4.17 1.92 -4.16
C GLY A 107 3.66 0.74 -4.99
N THR A 108 3.44 -0.42 -4.37
CA THR A 108 2.88 -1.58 -5.06
C THR A 108 1.44 -1.34 -5.51
N ALA A 109 0.61 -0.72 -4.68
CA ALA A 109 -0.76 -0.36 -5.05
C ALA A 109 -0.79 0.59 -6.25
N VAL A 110 0.07 1.61 -6.27
CA VAL A 110 0.21 2.51 -7.43
C VAL A 110 0.64 1.75 -8.68
N ALA A 111 1.60 0.84 -8.58
CA ALA A 111 2.06 0.04 -9.72
C ALA A 111 0.95 -0.89 -10.27
N MET A 112 0.13 -1.49 -9.39
CA MET A 112 -1.01 -2.31 -9.80
C MET A 112 -2.13 -1.47 -10.43
N GLU A 113 -2.37 -0.27 -9.91
CA GLU A 113 -3.31 0.71 -10.50
C GLU A 113 -2.84 1.18 -11.88
N GLU A 114 -1.53 1.41 -12.08
CA GLU A 114 -0.97 1.73 -13.40
C GLU A 114 -1.18 0.59 -14.41
N ASN A 115 -1.07 -0.66 -13.97
CA ASN A 115 -1.34 -1.85 -14.80
C ASN A 115 -2.84 -2.14 -15.01
N LYS A 116 -3.73 -1.29 -14.48
CA LYS A 116 -5.19 -1.45 -14.54
C LYS A 116 -5.67 -2.81 -14.02
N GLU A 117 -4.99 -3.33 -13.00
CA GLU A 117 -5.39 -4.54 -12.30
C GLU A 117 -6.78 -4.37 -11.65
N LYS A 118 -7.47 -5.48 -11.43
CA LYS A 118 -8.80 -5.45 -10.79
C LYS A 118 -8.68 -4.83 -9.38
N PRO A 119 -9.58 -3.90 -8.98
CA PRO A 119 -9.62 -3.33 -7.64
C PRO A 119 -9.64 -4.39 -6.53
N SER A 120 -10.36 -5.49 -6.74
CA SER A 120 -10.41 -6.63 -5.82
C SER A 120 -9.04 -7.29 -5.65
N THR A 121 -8.26 -7.47 -6.73
CA THR A 121 -6.88 -7.97 -6.66
C THR A 121 -5.96 -7.03 -5.88
N ILE A 122 -6.09 -5.72 -6.11
CA ILE A 122 -5.32 -4.70 -5.38
C ILE A 122 -5.65 -4.76 -3.88
N ASN A 123 -6.92 -4.95 -3.54
CA ASN A 123 -7.34 -5.07 -2.15
C ASN A 123 -6.81 -6.36 -1.50
N VAL A 124 -6.84 -7.49 -2.21
CA VAL A 124 -6.23 -8.75 -1.74
C VAL A 124 -4.74 -8.57 -1.46
N MET A 125 -4.02 -7.88 -2.36
CA MET A 125 -2.62 -7.53 -2.14
C MET A 125 -2.42 -6.68 -0.88
N LYS A 126 -3.27 -5.67 -0.65
CA LYS A 126 -3.21 -4.84 0.55
C LYS A 126 -3.45 -5.66 1.82
N VAL A 127 -4.51 -6.47 1.85
CA VAL A 127 -4.86 -7.32 3.01
C VAL A 127 -3.75 -8.34 3.29
N ALA A 128 -3.22 -8.98 2.25
CA ALA A 128 -2.09 -9.91 2.38
C ALA A 128 -0.82 -9.21 2.89
N GLY A 129 -0.59 -7.96 2.48
CA GLY A 129 0.56 -7.16 2.91
C GLY A 129 0.43 -6.56 4.31
N MET A 130 -0.79 -6.37 4.83
CA MET A 130 -1.04 -5.80 6.17
C MET A 130 -0.42 -6.65 7.28
N GLY A 131 -0.54 -7.97 7.20
CA GLY A 131 0.03 -8.90 8.19
C GLY A 131 1.55 -8.74 8.38
N PRO A 132 2.37 -8.95 7.33
CA PRO A 132 3.81 -8.85 7.44
C PRO A 132 4.29 -7.42 7.73
N THR A 133 3.65 -6.39 7.17
CA THR A 133 4.07 -5.00 7.43
C THR A 133 3.66 -4.49 8.80
N GLY A 134 2.53 -4.93 9.35
CA GLY A 134 2.19 -4.70 10.75
C GLY A 134 3.18 -5.39 11.68
N GLY A 135 3.34 -6.72 11.56
CA GLY A 135 4.18 -7.50 12.47
C GLY A 135 5.66 -7.09 12.47
N ILE A 136 6.27 -6.94 11.28
CA ILE A 136 7.69 -6.56 11.17
C ILE A 136 7.88 -5.09 11.52
N GLY A 137 7.01 -4.22 11.03
CA GLY A 137 7.15 -2.77 11.25
C GLY A 137 7.01 -2.40 12.72
N ASP A 138 6.04 -2.98 13.41
CA ASP A 138 5.81 -2.68 14.82
C ASP A 138 6.92 -3.24 15.71
N ALA A 139 7.49 -4.42 15.37
CA ALA A 139 8.64 -4.99 16.07
C ALA A 139 9.90 -4.11 15.91
N ILE A 140 10.19 -3.64 14.69
CA ILE A 140 11.34 -2.76 14.45
C ILE A 140 11.16 -1.46 15.24
N ASP A 141 9.97 -0.86 15.22
CA ASP A 141 9.75 0.44 15.84
C ASP A 141 9.69 0.39 17.36
N HIS A 142 8.85 -0.47 17.91
CA HIS A 142 8.58 -0.50 19.34
C HIS A 142 9.63 -1.31 20.11
N MET A 143 10.19 -2.38 19.53
CA MET A 143 11.13 -3.25 20.24
C MET A 143 12.59 -2.89 19.98
N THR A 144 12.92 -2.31 18.83
CA THR A 144 14.33 -2.05 18.47
C THR A 144 14.65 -0.57 18.51
N LEU A 145 13.95 0.22 17.70
CA LEU A 145 14.34 1.60 17.45
C LEU A 145 14.00 2.53 18.61
N MET A 146 12.80 2.41 19.19
CA MET A 146 12.40 3.23 20.34
C MET A 146 13.30 2.95 21.57
N PRO A 147 13.54 1.70 22.01
CA PRO A 147 14.40 1.44 23.16
C PRO A 147 15.85 1.84 22.91
N LEU A 148 16.38 1.62 21.70
CA LEU A 148 17.75 2.00 21.35
C LEU A 148 17.94 3.52 21.37
N THR A 149 17.04 4.28 20.76
CA THR A 149 17.12 5.75 20.75
C THR A 149 16.93 6.35 22.13
N LEU A 150 16.04 5.78 22.95
CA LEU A 150 15.87 6.16 24.35
C LEU A 150 17.12 5.85 25.19
N ALA A 151 17.71 4.67 25.01
CA ALA A 151 18.94 4.28 25.71
C ALA A 151 20.12 5.18 25.34
N LEU A 152 20.33 5.44 24.05
CA LEU A 152 21.35 6.36 23.56
C LEU A 152 21.13 7.79 24.07
N GLY A 153 19.89 8.28 24.05
CA GLY A 153 19.54 9.60 24.60
C GLY A 153 19.85 9.70 26.09
N ARG A 154 19.54 8.65 26.88
CA ARG A 154 19.84 8.63 28.32
C ARG A 154 21.34 8.57 28.60
N LEU A 155 22.10 7.82 27.82
CA LEU A 155 23.56 7.74 27.95
C LEU A 155 24.24 9.09 27.65
N LEU A 156 23.77 9.83 26.66
CA LEU A 156 24.29 11.16 26.33
C LEU A 156 23.97 12.19 27.43
N ARG A 157 22.79 12.07 28.07
CA ARG A 157 22.40 12.91 29.20
C ARG A 157 23.26 12.73 30.44
N LEU A 158 23.58 11.49 30.78
CA LEU A 158 24.49 11.17 31.90
C LEU A 158 25.89 11.76 31.69
N LYS A 159 26.27 12.03 30.44
CA LYS A 159 27.55 12.64 30.05
C LYS A 159 27.54 14.19 30.05
N GLY A 160 26.45 14.82 30.48
CA GLY A 160 26.38 16.27 30.75
C GLY A 160 26.06 17.18 29.57
N ARG A 161 25.63 16.64 28.41
CA ARG A 161 25.37 17.46 27.20
C ARG A 161 23.90 17.91 27.16
N SER A 162 23.60 19.15 27.53
CA SER A 162 22.26 19.78 27.67
C SER A 162 21.34 19.80 26.40
N ARG A 163 21.68 19.08 25.32
CA ARG A 163 20.96 19.07 24.02
C ARG A 163 20.11 17.81 23.78
N ASP A 164 19.87 17.01 24.81
CA ASP A 164 19.27 15.66 24.75
C ASP A 164 17.88 15.55 24.08
N PRO A 165 16.90 16.44 24.33
CA PRO A 165 15.56 16.28 23.74
C PRO A 165 15.57 16.49 22.23
N LEU A 166 16.43 17.39 21.74
CA LEU A 166 16.52 17.71 20.31
C LEU A 166 17.23 16.61 19.52
N CYS A 167 18.22 15.95 20.12
CA CYS A 167 18.97 14.87 19.45
C CYS A 167 18.10 13.61 19.29
N SER A 168 17.37 13.20 20.34
CA SER A 168 16.43 12.08 20.26
C SER A 168 15.28 12.34 19.28
N LEU A 169 14.70 13.55 19.29
CA LEU A 169 13.72 13.98 18.30
C LEU A 169 14.26 14.00 16.87
N PHE A 170 15.52 14.38 16.68
CA PHE A 170 16.18 14.39 15.36
C PHE A 170 16.43 12.98 14.84
N CYS A 171 16.89 12.05 15.69
CA CYS A 171 17.08 10.64 15.32
C CYS A 171 15.76 9.94 14.97
N ILE A 172 14.69 10.19 15.73
CA ILE A 172 13.35 9.67 15.43
C ILE A 172 12.84 10.23 14.09
N ARG A 173 13.03 11.53 13.84
CA ARG A 173 12.67 12.16 12.56
C ARG A 173 13.49 11.64 11.37
N LEU A 174 14.76 11.30 11.57
CA LEU A 174 15.61 10.68 10.55
C LEU A 174 15.15 9.27 10.17
N SER A 175 14.68 8.47 11.14
CA SER A 175 14.08 7.17 10.86
C SER A 175 12.80 7.30 10.03
N ILE A 176 11.97 8.30 10.34
CA ILE A 176 10.77 8.59 9.54
C ILE A 176 11.18 8.99 8.11
N PHE A 177 12.24 9.79 7.95
CA PHE A 177 12.74 10.20 6.63
C PHE A 177 13.35 9.04 5.81
N TRP A 178 14.01 8.10 6.48
CA TRP A 178 14.52 6.87 5.86
C TRP A 178 13.37 6.03 5.27
N SER A 179 12.23 5.94 5.97
CA SER A 179 11.01 5.27 5.48
C SER A 179 10.41 5.87 4.20
N ILE A 180 10.58 7.17 3.98
CA ILE A 180 10.09 7.85 2.77
C ILE A 180 11.03 7.60 1.58
N SER A 181 12.29 7.25 1.85
CA SER A 181 13.34 7.11 0.82
C SER A 181 13.49 5.70 0.25
N VAL A 182 12.90 4.70 0.93
CA VAL A 182 12.81 3.29 0.49
C VAL A 182 11.54 3.09 -0.32
#